data_AF-A0A950DG56-F1
#
_entry.id   AF-A0A950DG56-F1
#
_cell.length_a   1.000
_cell.length_b   1.000
_cell.length_c   1.000
_cell.angle_alpha   90.00
_cell.angle_beta   90.00
_cell.angle_gamma   90.00
#
_symmetry.space_group_name_H-M   'P 1'
#
loop_
_entity.id
_entity.type
_entity.pdbx_description
1 polymer ?
#
loop_
_entity_poly.entity_id
_entity_poly.type
_entity_poly.pdbx_seq_one_letter_code
_entity_poly.pdbx_strand_id
1 'polypeptide(L)'
;MNDQNNPDVGGLMMQRRREFDDTGLLRLPSAIPEPQACAMREKLWAELEKKYHFRPDAPEGWREGQVFGLQQVGRAGGFAGMMSPALCAVLDDLFAPDGWERPAQWGTPLVTFPFRGRRWEVPHQTWHLDTYGGLGVQRTLGEVTVFAFLDSVCAQGGATVAVIGTHRLIHELSAGSKTKIRSADGRRLLAQIHPWLRDLWSEEDSETRKQRFMEEGAVVRGVPVKVVEITGQAGDIVVMHSSVLHTPSLNCCGKPRIVVRQSVIRAKTR
;
A
#
# COMPACT_ATOMS: atom_id res chain seq x y z
N MET A 1 21.50 -14.90 -40.02
CA MET A 1 21.28 -16.01 -39.08
C MET A 1 20.80 -15.35 -37.80
N ASN A 2 19.49 -15.47 -37.57
CA ASN A 2 18.60 -14.89 -36.55
C ASN A 2 19.16 -14.02 -35.43
N ASP A 3 18.96 -12.70 -35.53
CA ASP A 3 18.56 -11.85 -34.40
C ASP A 3 17.03 -11.64 -34.51
N GLN A 4 16.27 -12.60 -33.99
CA GLN A 4 14.82 -12.49 -33.85
C GLN A 4 14.50 -12.02 -32.43
N ASN A 5 13.92 -10.82 -32.33
CA ASN A 5 12.87 -10.42 -31.38
C ASN A 5 12.93 -11.01 -29.98
N ASN A 6 13.39 -10.22 -29.00
CA ASN A 6 12.97 -10.39 -27.61
C ASN A 6 11.62 -9.66 -27.41
N PRO A 7 10.46 -10.35 -27.38
CA PRO A 7 9.16 -9.68 -27.51
C PRO A 7 8.54 -9.21 -26.19
N ASP A 8 9.14 -9.47 -25.02
CA ASP A 8 8.33 -9.64 -23.80
C ASP A 8 8.52 -8.58 -22.68
N VAL A 9 9.64 -7.83 -22.68
CA VAL A 9 9.91 -6.89 -21.58
C VAL A 9 9.10 -5.59 -21.72
N GLY A 10 8.97 -5.06 -22.94
CA GLY A 10 8.23 -3.83 -23.21
C GLY A 10 6.72 -3.98 -23.00
N GLY A 11 6.15 -5.12 -23.40
CA GLY A 11 4.72 -5.42 -23.21
C GLY A 11 4.35 -5.56 -21.74
N LEU A 12 5.18 -6.25 -20.95
CA LEU A 12 4.96 -6.43 -19.52
C LEU A 12 4.99 -5.09 -18.76
N MET A 13 5.90 -4.18 -19.13
CA MET A 13 5.97 -2.84 -18.53
C MET A 13 4.76 -1.98 -18.88
N MET A 14 4.29 -2.01 -20.13
CA MET A 14 3.06 -1.31 -20.52
C MET A 14 1.82 -1.85 -19.78
N GLN A 15 1.73 -3.17 -19.58
CA GLN A 15 0.64 -3.78 -18.84
C GLN A 15 0.66 -3.36 -17.36
N ARG A 16 1.83 -3.39 -16.73
CA ARG A 16 2.04 -2.90 -15.36
C ARG A 16 1.68 -1.43 -15.21
N ARG A 17 2.08 -0.61 -16.18
CA ARG A 17 1.74 0.81 -16.19
C ARG A 17 0.23 1.03 -16.28
N ARG A 18 -0.45 0.28 -17.15
CA ARG A 18 -1.91 0.32 -17.25
C ARG A 18 -2.58 -0.11 -15.93
N GLU A 19 -2.11 -1.18 -15.30
CA GLU A 19 -2.62 -1.62 -13.99
C GLU A 19 -2.52 -0.50 -12.94
N PHE A 20 -1.37 0.17 -12.87
CA PHE A 20 -1.16 1.30 -11.97
C PHE A 20 -2.05 2.49 -12.29
N ASP A 21 -2.16 2.86 -13.57
CA ASP A 21 -2.98 3.99 -14.01
C ASP A 21 -4.47 3.73 -13.74
N ASP A 22 -4.95 2.51 -13.97
CA ASP A 22 -6.35 2.14 -13.78
C ASP A 22 -6.73 1.96 -12.31
N THR A 23 -5.89 1.26 -11.54
CA THR A 23 -6.23 0.83 -10.18
C THR A 23 -5.58 1.67 -9.09
N GLY A 24 -4.46 2.32 -9.39
CA GLY A 24 -3.60 3.01 -8.41
C GLY A 24 -2.68 2.05 -7.66
N LEU A 25 -2.63 0.77 -8.05
CA LEU A 25 -1.79 -0.27 -7.45
C LEU A 25 -0.92 -0.93 -8.53
N LEU A 26 0.30 -1.30 -8.16
CA LEU A 26 1.18 -2.08 -9.00
C LEU A 26 1.86 -3.16 -8.16
N ARG A 27 1.69 -4.43 -8.57
CA ARG A 27 2.24 -5.58 -7.86
C ARG A 27 3.55 -6.03 -8.49
N LEU A 28 4.55 -6.30 -7.65
CA LEU A 28 5.86 -6.81 -8.03
C LEU A 28 6.13 -8.10 -7.25
N PRO A 29 5.70 -9.26 -7.78
CA PRO A 29 5.93 -10.55 -7.14
C PRO A 29 7.43 -10.84 -7.02
N SER A 30 7.85 -11.35 -5.86
CA SER A 30 9.25 -11.74 -5.57
C SER A 30 10.28 -10.66 -5.93
N ALA A 31 9.89 -9.38 -5.79
CA ALA A 31 10.76 -8.24 -6.10
C ALA A 31 11.99 -8.16 -5.20
N ILE A 32 11.88 -8.71 -3.98
CA ILE A 32 12.97 -8.83 -3.02
C ILE A 32 13.31 -10.32 -2.92
N PRO A 33 14.58 -10.72 -3.09
CA PRO A 33 15.00 -12.10 -2.88
C PRO A 33 14.63 -12.63 -1.49
N GLU A 34 14.16 -13.86 -1.42
CA GLU A 34 13.71 -14.50 -0.17
C GLU A 34 14.74 -14.39 0.98
N PRO A 35 16.06 -14.62 0.77
CA PRO A 35 17.04 -14.45 1.84
C PRO A 35 17.08 -13.03 2.43
N GLN A 36 16.86 -12.01 1.59
CA GLN A 36 16.82 -10.62 2.05
C GLN A 36 15.54 -10.32 2.81
N ALA A 37 14.39 -10.81 2.33
CA ALA A 37 13.12 -10.68 3.03
C ALA A 37 13.18 -11.38 4.42
N CYS A 38 13.78 -12.57 4.49
CA CYS A 38 13.99 -13.29 5.74
C CYS A 38 14.87 -12.52 6.71
N ALA A 39 16.03 -12.01 6.25
CA ALA A 39 16.92 -11.23 7.10
C ALA A 39 16.26 -9.95 7.64
N MET A 40 15.42 -9.28 6.85
CA MET A 40 14.63 -8.13 7.30
C MET A 40 13.57 -8.53 8.34
N ARG A 41 12.91 -9.67 8.15
CA ARG A 41 11.92 -10.23 9.09
C ARG A 41 12.57 -10.60 10.43
N GLU A 42 13.74 -11.23 10.40
CA GLU A 42 14.49 -11.61 11.62
C GLU A 42 14.90 -10.40 12.45
N LYS A 43 15.33 -9.30 11.81
CA LYS A 43 15.61 -8.04 12.52
C LYS A 43 14.38 -7.47 13.21
N LEU A 44 13.20 -7.60 12.62
CA LEU A 44 11.96 -7.20 13.27
C LEU A 44 11.60 -8.10 14.45
N TRP A 45 11.74 -9.42 14.31
CA TRP A 45 11.50 -10.35 15.41
C TRP A 45 12.47 -10.13 16.57
N ALA A 46 13.75 -9.88 16.30
CA ALA A 46 14.73 -9.55 17.33
C ALA A 46 14.34 -8.27 18.11
N GLU A 47 13.82 -7.25 17.43
CA GLU A 47 13.35 -6.03 18.09
C GLU A 47 12.04 -6.25 18.86
N LEU A 48 11.13 -7.06 18.32
CA LEU A 48 9.88 -7.44 18.98
C LEU A 48 10.14 -8.25 20.26
N GLU A 49 11.07 -9.19 20.22
CA GLU A 49 11.49 -9.97 21.38
C GLU A 49 12.16 -9.07 22.42
N LYS A 50 13.07 -8.19 21.99
CA LYS A 50 13.77 -7.26 22.89
C LYS A 50 12.82 -6.29 23.60
N LYS A 51 11.82 -5.74 22.90
CA LYS A 51 10.93 -4.70 23.45
C LYS A 51 9.68 -5.23 24.12
N TYR A 52 9.15 -6.33 23.59
CA TYR A 52 7.82 -6.83 23.97
C TYR A 52 7.84 -8.30 24.40
N HIS A 53 9.00 -8.97 24.34
CA HIS A 53 9.13 -10.41 24.62
C HIS A 53 8.27 -11.29 23.70
N PHE A 54 7.92 -10.78 22.51
CA PHE A 54 7.15 -11.53 21.52
C PHE A 54 8.08 -12.38 20.68
N ARG A 55 7.82 -13.69 20.65
CA ARG A 55 8.57 -14.68 19.88
C ARG A 55 7.71 -15.25 18.74
N PRO A 56 8.29 -15.56 17.57
CA PRO A 56 7.54 -16.04 16.41
C PRO A 56 6.82 -17.38 16.63
N ASP A 57 7.31 -18.20 17.55
CA ASP A 57 6.84 -19.54 17.86
C ASP A 57 5.94 -19.60 19.11
N ALA A 58 5.63 -18.45 19.74
CA ALA A 58 4.83 -18.37 20.96
C ALA A 58 3.58 -17.46 20.77
N PRO A 59 2.61 -17.85 19.94
CA PRO A 59 1.44 -17.04 19.59
C PRO A 59 0.53 -16.67 20.77
N GLU A 60 0.56 -17.45 21.84
CA GLU A 60 -0.14 -17.19 23.10
C GLU A 60 0.35 -15.90 23.78
N GLY A 61 1.64 -15.57 23.63
CA GLY A 61 2.27 -14.40 24.22
C GLY A 61 2.05 -13.10 23.45
N TRP A 62 1.48 -13.15 22.25
CA TRP A 62 1.24 -11.95 21.44
C TRP A 62 0.06 -11.14 21.98
N ARG A 63 0.24 -9.81 22.00
CA ARG A 63 -0.88 -8.88 22.17
C ARG A 63 -1.70 -8.77 20.89
N GLU A 64 -2.99 -8.51 20.98
CA GLU A 64 -3.80 -8.25 19.80
C GLU A 64 -3.51 -6.86 19.20
N GLY A 65 -3.58 -6.76 17.88
CA GLY A 65 -3.52 -5.50 17.16
C GLY A 65 -2.13 -4.97 16.85
N GLN A 66 -2.08 -3.69 16.49
CA GLN A 66 -0.89 -3.06 15.93
C GLN A 66 0.20 -2.86 16.98
N VAL A 67 1.45 -3.12 16.60
CA VAL A 67 2.65 -2.80 17.37
C VAL A 67 3.32 -1.56 16.81
N PHE A 68 3.64 -0.63 17.70
CA PHE A 68 4.30 0.63 17.38
C PHE A 68 5.73 0.62 17.93
N GLY A 69 6.51 1.67 17.67
CA GLY A 69 7.84 1.84 18.28
C GLY A 69 8.96 0.99 17.65
N LEU A 70 8.76 0.44 16.44
CA LEU A 70 9.74 -0.40 15.74
C LEU A 70 10.62 0.37 14.73
N GLN A 71 10.50 1.71 14.67
CA GLN A 71 11.18 2.54 13.67
C GLN A 71 12.71 2.49 13.78
N GLN A 72 13.25 2.13 14.95
CA GLN A 72 14.69 1.99 15.17
C GLN A 72 15.31 0.96 14.21
N VAL A 73 14.58 -0.09 13.83
CA VAL A 73 15.06 -1.11 12.89
C VAL A 73 15.35 -0.49 11.53
N GLY A 74 14.43 0.34 11.02
CA GLY A 74 14.62 1.06 9.76
C GLY A 74 15.74 2.09 9.84
N ARG A 75 15.82 2.85 10.95
CA ARG A 75 16.90 3.83 11.20
C ARG A 75 18.29 3.20 11.22
N ALA A 76 18.40 1.96 11.66
CA ALA A 76 19.63 1.18 11.66
C ALA A 76 19.94 0.49 10.30
N GLY A 77 19.23 0.85 9.23
CA GLY A 77 19.41 0.24 7.90
C GLY A 77 18.83 -1.18 7.79
N GLY A 78 17.94 -1.56 8.71
CA GLY A 78 17.35 -2.90 8.78
C GLY A 78 16.64 -3.31 7.49
N PHE A 79 16.11 -2.36 6.72
CA PHE A 79 15.28 -2.60 5.54
C PHE A 79 15.93 -2.16 4.21
N ALA A 80 17.26 -2.04 4.15
CA ALA A 80 17.94 -1.65 2.92
C ALA A 80 17.63 -2.56 1.70
N GLY A 81 17.29 -3.83 1.95
CA GLY A 81 16.87 -4.79 0.92
C GLY A 81 15.56 -4.43 0.20
N MET A 82 14.79 -3.46 0.69
CA MET A 82 13.64 -2.92 -0.03
C MET A 82 14.02 -2.25 -1.35
N MET A 83 15.23 -1.68 -1.44
CA MET A 83 15.74 -1.04 -2.65
C MET A 83 16.24 -2.10 -3.64
N SER A 84 15.32 -2.95 -4.10
CA SER A 84 15.62 -3.99 -5.07
C SER A 84 15.71 -3.44 -6.49
N PRO A 85 16.44 -4.10 -7.41
CA PRO A 85 16.49 -3.67 -8.81
C PRO A 85 15.10 -3.56 -9.45
N ALA A 86 14.18 -4.46 -9.10
CA ALA A 86 12.81 -4.45 -9.60
C ALA A 86 12.02 -3.21 -9.13
N LEU A 87 12.17 -2.83 -7.85
CA LEU A 87 11.56 -1.59 -7.35
C LEU A 87 12.16 -0.37 -8.03
N CYS A 88 13.49 -0.29 -8.14
CA CYS A 88 14.16 0.85 -8.78
C CYS A 88 13.70 1.05 -10.22
N ALA A 89 13.63 -0.02 -11.02
CA ALA A 89 13.16 0.06 -12.41
C ALA A 89 11.72 0.59 -12.52
N VAL A 90 10.84 0.19 -11.60
CA VAL A 90 9.45 0.69 -11.54
C VAL A 90 9.39 2.15 -11.12
N LEU A 91 10.19 2.56 -10.14
CA LEU A 91 10.27 3.96 -9.73
C LEU A 91 10.82 4.83 -10.86
N ASP A 92 11.81 4.35 -11.62
CA ASP A 92 12.33 5.04 -12.79
C ASP A 92 11.28 5.15 -13.92
N ASP A 93 10.43 4.15 -14.13
CA ASP A 93 9.30 4.25 -15.09
C ASP A 93 8.24 5.27 -14.64
N LEU A 94 7.89 5.25 -13.35
CA LEU A 94 6.85 6.11 -12.79
C LEU A 94 7.27 7.58 -12.66
N PHE A 95 8.54 7.82 -12.34
CA PHE A 95 9.06 9.15 -12.04
C PHE A 95 10.00 9.72 -13.10
N ALA A 96 10.40 8.92 -14.11
CA ALA A 96 11.59 9.09 -14.94
C ALA A 96 12.90 8.80 -14.16
N PRO A 97 13.99 8.41 -14.86
CA PRO A 97 15.31 8.27 -14.23
C PRO A 97 15.71 9.55 -13.49
N ASP A 98 16.26 9.40 -12.28
CA ASP A 98 16.60 10.48 -11.35
C ASP A 98 15.41 11.37 -10.93
N GLY A 99 14.18 10.98 -11.29
CA GLY A 99 12.95 11.73 -11.03
C GLY A 99 12.35 11.52 -9.64
N TRP A 100 12.98 10.73 -8.77
CA TRP A 100 12.50 10.43 -7.42
C TRP A 100 13.61 10.56 -6.38
N GLU A 101 13.24 10.96 -5.17
CA GLU A 101 14.19 11.11 -4.07
C GLU A 101 14.50 9.75 -3.43
N ARG A 102 15.77 9.36 -3.44
CA ARG A 102 16.22 8.17 -2.72
C ARG A 102 16.15 8.42 -1.21
N PRO A 103 15.33 7.68 -0.45
CA PRO A 103 15.27 7.85 1.00
C PRO A 103 16.64 7.56 1.63
N ALA A 104 17.09 8.43 2.53
CA ALA A 104 18.32 8.19 3.31
C ALA A 104 18.20 6.93 4.18
N GLN A 105 16.97 6.61 4.61
CA GLN A 105 16.62 5.43 5.37
C GLN A 105 15.36 4.82 4.78
N TRP A 106 15.34 3.50 4.68
CA TRP A 106 14.21 2.75 4.17
C TRP A 106 13.39 2.16 5.31
N GLY A 107 12.08 2.32 5.18
CA GLY A 107 11.09 1.46 5.80
C GLY A 107 10.59 1.90 7.17
N THR A 108 9.26 1.99 7.27
CA THR A 108 8.51 2.04 8.53
C THR A 108 7.79 0.71 8.71
N PRO A 109 8.09 -0.06 9.77
CA PRO A 109 7.41 -1.32 10.03
C PRO A 109 5.93 -1.15 10.33
N LEU A 110 5.12 -2.02 9.74
CA LEU A 110 3.71 -2.21 10.01
C LEU A 110 3.54 -3.65 10.51
N VAL A 111 3.51 -3.80 11.83
CA VAL A 111 3.30 -5.10 12.49
C VAL A 111 1.94 -5.10 13.16
N THR A 112 1.08 -6.05 12.78
CA THR A 112 -0.26 -6.21 13.37
C THR A 112 -0.49 -7.67 13.75
N PHE A 113 -0.61 -7.93 15.04
CA PHE A 113 -0.91 -9.28 15.54
C PHE A 113 -2.40 -9.62 15.42
N PRO A 114 -2.74 -10.93 15.39
CA PRO A 114 -4.11 -11.40 15.32
C PRO A 114 -5.04 -10.83 16.40
N PHE A 115 -6.29 -10.60 16.03
CA PHE A 115 -7.41 -10.41 16.94
C PHE A 115 -8.19 -11.72 17.05
N ARG A 116 -8.25 -12.31 18.24
CA ARG A 116 -8.83 -13.63 18.47
C ARG A 116 -10.36 -13.53 18.50
N GLY A 117 -11.03 -14.46 17.81
CA GLY A 117 -12.50 -14.54 17.80
C GLY A 117 -13.22 -13.37 17.12
N ARG A 118 -12.51 -12.50 16.40
CA ARG A 118 -13.10 -11.38 15.65
C ARG A 118 -13.42 -11.79 14.22
N ARG A 119 -14.60 -11.40 13.73
CA ARG A 119 -14.96 -11.49 12.32
C ARG A 119 -14.32 -10.35 11.55
N TRP A 120 -13.78 -10.65 10.38
CA TRP A 120 -13.26 -9.63 9.48
C TRP A 120 -14.40 -8.95 8.72
N GLU A 121 -14.33 -7.62 8.62
CA GLU A 121 -15.27 -6.76 7.92
C GLU A 121 -14.53 -5.66 7.16
N VAL A 122 -15.14 -5.14 6.09
CA VAL A 122 -14.62 -3.96 5.39
C VAL A 122 -14.63 -2.78 6.39
N PRO A 123 -13.47 -2.18 6.71
CA PRO A 123 -13.41 -1.14 7.73
C PRO A 123 -14.33 0.04 7.39
N HIS A 124 -14.96 0.63 8.41
CA HIS A 124 -15.75 1.86 8.27
C HIS A 124 -15.05 3.07 8.88
N GLN A 125 -13.88 2.89 9.48
CA GLN A 125 -13.12 3.94 10.14
C GLN A 125 -11.77 4.13 9.46
N THR A 126 -11.12 5.25 9.82
CA THR A 126 -9.71 5.54 9.51
C THR A 126 -9.31 5.49 8.03
N TRP A 127 -10.29 5.55 7.12
CA TRP A 127 -10.03 5.82 5.71
C TRP A 127 -9.28 7.14 5.57
N HIS A 128 -8.24 7.15 4.76
CA HIS A 128 -7.42 8.33 4.51
C HIS A 128 -6.71 8.26 3.16
N LEU A 129 -6.22 9.42 2.74
CA LEU A 129 -5.25 9.59 1.66
C LEU A 129 -3.91 9.94 2.29
N ASP A 130 -2.81 9.47 1.71
CA ASP A 130 -1.46 9.84 2.17
C ASP A 130 -1.12 11.26 1.70
N THR A 131 -1.45 11.60 0.45
CA THR A 131 -1.15 12.86 -0.28
C THR A 131 -0.34 13.92 0.47
N TYR A 132 0.99 13.90 0.28
CA TYR A 132 1.93 14.91 0.78
C TYR A 132 2.44 15.88 -0.32
N GLY A 133 1.61 16.44 -1.21
CA GLY A 133 2.12 17.25 -2.34
C GLY A 133 1.15 18.30 -2.90
N GLY A 134 1.70 19.40 -3.43
CA GLY A 134 0.96 20.51 -4.05
C GLY A 134 0.25 20.06 -5.30
N LEU A 135 -1.05 19.78 -5.19
CA LEU A 135 -1.94 19.81 -6.35
C LEU A 135 -1.88 21.24 -6.86
N GLY A 136 -1.37 21.47 -8.07
CA GLY A 136 -1.24 22.83 -8.55
C GLY A 136 -0.59 23.04 -9.89
N VAL A 137 0.34 22.17 -10.28
CA VAL A 137 0.91 22.23 -11.63
C VAL A 137 1.21 20.80 -12.09
N GLN A 138 0.38 20.34 -13.02
CA GLN A 138 0.61 19.26 -13.99
C GLN A 138 0.29 17.81 -13.62
N ARG A 139 -0.03 17.08 -14.69
CA ARG A 139 -0.41 15.67 -14.88
C ARG A 139 0.60 14.65 -14.33
N THR A 140 1.42 15.00 -13.33
CA THR A 140 2.61 14.26 -12.92
C THR A 140 2.44 13.67 -11.52
N LEU A 141 2.64 12.36 -11.41
CA LEU A 141 2.66 11.59 -10.16
C LEU A 141 3.66 12.19 -9.17
N GLY A 142 3.20 12.63 -7.98
CA GLY A 142 4.04 13.30 -6.99
C GLY A 142 4.63 12.38 -5.90
N GLU A 143 3.92 11.32 -5.54
CA GLU A 143 4.33 10.39 -4.48
C GLU A 143 3.64 9.03 -4.64
N VAL A 144 4.37 7.97 -4.29
CA VAL A 144 3.83 6.63 -4.11
C VAL A 144 4.18 6.09 -2.72
N THR A 145 3.34 5.18 -2.23
CA THR A 145 3.57 4.40 -1.02
C THR A 145 3.92 2.97 -1.41
N VAL A 146 5.09 2.51 -0.99
CA VAL A 146 5.61 1.17 -1.24
C VAL A 146 5.36 0.29 -0.02
N PHE A 147 4.79 -0.89 -0.22
CA PHE A 147 4.61 -1.94 0.78
C PHE A 147 5.49 -3.14 0.41
N ALA A 148 6.52 -3.43 1.22
CA ALA A 148 7.32 -4.64 1.10
C ALA A 148 6.86 -5.69 2.12
N PHE A 149 6.54 -6.89 1.64
CA PHE A 149 6.04 -7.98 2.44
C PHE A 149 7.22 -8.80 2.97
N LEU A 150 7.35 -8.89 4.30
CA LEU A 150 8.40 -9.69 4.93
C LEU A 150 7.89 -11.07 5.38
N ASP A 151 6.57 -11.24 5.40
CA ASP A 151 5.89 -12.50 5.61
C ASP A 151 4.62 -12.54 4.76
N SER A 152 4.00 -13.72 4.68
CA SER A 152 2.73 -13.91 3.99
C SER A 152 1.62 -13.11 4.69
N VAL A 153 0.92 -12.29 3.90
CA VAL A 153 -0.28 -11.57 4.32
C VAL A 153 -1.42 -12.04 3.44
N CYS A 154 -2.24 -12.92 3.99
CA CYS A 154 -3.43 -13.43 3.32
C CYS A 154 -4.63 -12.48 3.47
N ALA A 155 -5.69 -12.79 2.74
CA ALA A 155 -6.96 -12.11 2.90
C ALA A 155 -7.42 -12.17 4.35
N GLN A 156 -8.00 -11.08 4.85
CA GLN A 156 -8.42 -10.90 6.24
C GLN A 156 -7.28 -10.92 7.29
N GLY A 157 -6.02 -10.99 6.85
CA GLY A 157 -4.82 -11.06 7.68
C GLY A 157 -4.26 -9.71 8.11
N GLY A 158 -5.10 -8.67 8.18
CA GLY A 158 -4.68 -7.34 8.64
C GLY A 158 -4.04 -6.47 7.56
N ALA A 159 -4.19 -6.85 6.29
CA ALA A 159 -3.67 -6.10 5.14
C ALA A 159 -4.08 -4.62 5.17
N THR A 160 -3.34 -3.78 4.45
CA THR A 160 -3.89 -2.48 4.07
C THR A 160 -5.04 -2.73 3.12
N VAL A 161 -6.19 -2.10 3.37
CA VAL A 161 -7.36 -2.13 2.49
C VAL A 161 -7.36 -0.84 1.68
N ALA A 162 -7.59 -0.93 0.37
CA ALA A 162 -7.54 0.19 -0.55
C ALA A 162 -8.77 0.23 -1.45
N VAL A 163 -9.14 1.42 -1.92
CA VAL A 163 -10.20 1.62 -2.92
C VAL A 163 -9.56 1.95 -4.26
N ILE A 164 -9.48 0.95 -5.14
CA ILE A 164 -8.89 1.14 -6.47
C ILE A 164 -9.63 2.22 -7.26
N GLY A 165 -8.91 2.94 -8.12
CA GLY A 165 -9.47 3.99 -8.97
C GLY A 165 -9.70 5.35 -8.28
N THR A 166 -9.69 5.42 -6.94
CA THR A 166 -9.94 6.69 -6.22
C THR A 166 -8.88 7.77 -6.48
N HIS A 167 -7.66 7.41 -6.84
CA HIS A 167 -6.62 8.36 -7.25
C HIS A 167 -7.03 9.18 -8.48
N ARG A 168 -7.75 8.57 -9.43
CA ARG A 168 -8.26 9.25 -10.63
C ARG A 168 -9.35 10.24 -10.28
N LEU A 169 -10.26 9.87 -9.37
CA LEU A 169 -11.31 10.74 -8.87
C LEU A 169 -10.73 11.94 -8.10
N ILE A 170 -9.74 11.70 -7.23
CA ILE A 170 -9.04 12.80 -6.53
C ILE A 170 -8.33 13.71 -7.52
N HIS A 171 -7.64 13.15 -8.53
CA HIS A 171 -6.99 13.94 -9.56
C HIS A 171 -8.00 14.82 -10.32
N GLU A 172 -9.14 14.26 -10.78
CA GLU A 172 -10.23 15.03 -11.42
C GLU A 172 -10.76 16.14 -10.51
N LEU A 173 -11.11 15.82 -9.26
CA LEU A 173 -11.71 16.74 -8.30
C LEU A 173 -10.75 17.84 -7.83
N SER A 174 -9.45 17.58 -7.94
CA SER A 174 -8.39 18.52 -7.61
C SER A 174 -7.94 19.41 -8.76
N ALA A 175 -8.44 19.15 -9.98
CA ALA A 175 -7.98 19.83 -11.18
C ALA A 175 -8.17 21.35 -11.04
N GLY A 176 -7.09 22.12 -11.21
CA GLY A 176 -7.09 23.58 -11.10
C GLY A 176 -6.91 24.12 -9.68
N SER A 177 -6.95 23.28 -8.64
CA SER A 177 -6.50 23.67 -7.29
C SER A 177 -4.98 23.83 -7.31
N LYS A 178 -4.47 24.94 -6.72
CA LYS A 178 -3.04 25.19 -6.48
C LYS A 178 -2.56 24.71 -5.11
N THR A 179 -3.45 24.14 -4.30
CA THR A 179 -3.17 23.73 -2.93
C THR A 179 -3.29 22.22 -2.76
N LYS A 180 -2.43 21.66 -1.90
CA LYS A 180 -2.51 20.26 -1.43
C LYS A 180 -3.94 19.98 -0.94
N ILE A 181 -4.55 18.88 -1.39
CA ILE A 181 -5.78 18.38 -0.78
C ILE A 181 -5.41 17.66 0.50
N ARG A 182 -6.02 18.08 1.62
CA ARG A 182 -5.89 17.35 2.88
C ARG A 182 -6.75 16.09 2.78
N SER A 183 -6.34 15.02 3.47
CA SER A 183 -7.09 13.76 3.52
C SER A 183 -8.57 13.97 3.89
N ALA A 184 -8.88 14.85 4.84
CA ALA A 184 -10.26 15.18 5.21
C ALA A 184 -11.07 15.81 4.05
N ASP A 185 -10.46 16.72 3.30
CA ASP A 185 -11.10 17.38 2.16
C ASP A 185 -11.30 16.40 1.01
N GLY A 186 -10.30 15.55 0.72
CA GLY A 186 -10.41 14.50 -0.28
C GLY A 186 -11.54 13.52 0.04
N ARG A 187 -11.65 13.07 1.29
CA ARG A 187 -12.78 12.23 1.73
C ARG A 187 -14.11 12.94 1.60
N ARG A 188 -14.20 14.22 1.97
CA ARG A 188 -15.43 15.00 1.82
C ARG A 188 -15.85 15.11 0.36
N LEU A 189 -14.91 15.39 -0.55
CA LEU A 189 -15.18 15.44 -1.98
C LEU A 189 -15.67 14.09 -2.51
N LEU A 190 -14.99 12.99 -2.16
CA LEU A 190 -15.42 11.63 -2.51
C LEU A 190 -16.83 11.31 -1.99
N ALA A 191 -17.16 11.71 -0.76
CA ALA A 191 -18.49 11.56 -0.16
C ALA A 191 -19.59 12.26 -0.98
N GLN A 192 -19.28 13.47 -1.46
CA GLN A 192 -20.24 14.35 -2.13
C GLN A 192 -20.55 13.87 -3.56
N ILE A 193 -19.62 13.18 -4.21
CA ILE A 193 -19.80 12.77 -5.60
C ILE A 193 -20.55 11.44 -5.77
N HIS A 194 -20.59 10.57 -4.76
CA HIS A 194 -21.28 9.28 -4.88
C HIS A 194 -21.66 8.65 -3.53
N PRO A 195 -22.91 8.15 -3.36
CA PRO A 195 -23.36 7.43 -2.17
C PRO A 195 -22.45 6.26 -1.77
N TRP A 196 -22.04 5.42 -2.72
CA TRP A 196 -21.13 4.30 -2.46
C TRP A 196 -19.84 4.74 -1.73
N LEU A 197 -19.26 5.89 -2.10
CA LEU A 197 -18.07 6.41 -1.42
C LEU A 197 -18.39 6.96 -0.03
N ARG A 198 -19.52 7.66 0.12
CA ARG A 198 -19.98 8.17 1.41
C ARG A 198 -20.24 7.04 2.42
N ASP A 199 -20.81 5.93 1.96
CA ASP A 199 -21.22 4.81 2.80
C ASP A 199 -20.01 3.92 3.19
N LEU A 200 -18.81 4.12 2.61
CA LEU A 200 -17.61 3.39 3.03
C LEU A 200 -17.26 3.60 4.50
N TRP A 201 -17.61 4.75 5.07
CA TRP A 201 -17.40 5.07 6.48
C TRP A 201 -18.71 5.22 7.27
N SER A 202 -19.82 4.64 6.77
CA SER A 202 -21.01 4.37 7.58
C SER A 202 -20.90 3.01 8.29
N GLU A 203 -21.58 2.88 9.42
CA GLU A 203 -21.72 1.62 10.13
C GLU A 203 -22.92 0.84 9.56
N GLU A 204 -22.66 -0.34 8.97
CA GLU A 204 -23.63 -1.24 8.33
C GLU A 204 -23.17 -2.70 8.55
N ASP A 205 -24.03 -3.70 8.30
CA ASP A 205 -23.69 -5.13 8.50
C ASP A 205 -22.49 -5.60 7.66
N SER A 206 -21.59 -6.35 8.29
CA SER A 206 -20.42 -7.02 7.71
C SER A 206 -20.58 -7.65 6.32
N GLU A 207 -21.61 -8.46 6.10
CA GLU A 207 -21.75 -9.26 4.87
C GLU A 207 -22.29 -8.41 3.73
N THR A 208 -23.17 -7.46 4.03
CA THR A 208 -23.62 -6.49 3.04
C THR A 208 -22.47 -5.58 2.63
N ARG A 209 -21.55 -5.24 3.55
CA ARG A 209 -20.36 -4.45 3.24
C ARG A 209 -19.39 -5.16 2.31
N LYS A 210 -19.08 -6.45 2.55
CA LYS A 210 -18.19 -7.23 1.65
C LYS A 210 -18.75 -7.31 0.24
N GLN A 211 -20.01 -7.75 0.12
CA GLN A 211 -20.71 -7.85 -1.15
C GLN A 211 -20.65 -6.51 -1.90
N ARG A 212 -21.11 -5.43 -1.27
CA ARG A 212 -21.21 -4.09 -1.87
C ARG A 212 -19.85 -3.51 -2.26
N PHE A 213 -18.86 -3.60 -1.38
CA PHE A 213 -17.61 -2.86 -1.54
C PHE A 213 -16.51 -3.69 -2.20
N MET A 214 -16.44 -5.00 -1.95
CA MET A 214 -15.37 -5.88 -2.41
C MET A 214 -15.78 -6.87 -3.52
N GLU A 215 -17.06 -7.09 -3.78
CA GLU A 215 -17.50 -8.00 -4.86
C GLU A 215 -18.09 -7.20 -6.02
N GLU A 216 -19.08 -6.36 -5.73
CA GLU A 216 -19.79 -5.55 -6.72
C GLU A 216 -19.00 -4.30 -7.13
N GLY A 217 -18.51 -3.52 -6.15
CA GLY A 217 -17.89 -2.23 -6.42
C GLY A 217 -18.91 -1.20 -6.93
N ALA A 218 -18.42 -0.16 -7.62
CA ALA A 218 -19.26 0.84 -8.28
C ALA A 218 -18.54 1.47 -9.49
N VAL A 219 -19.28 2.21 -10.32
CA VAL A 219 -18.70 3.10 -11.33
C VAL A 219 -19.05 4.53 -10.96
N VAL A 220 -18.06 5.33 -10.62
CA VAL A 220 -18.24 6.72 -10.19
C VAL A 220 -17.63 7.62 -11.26
N ARG A 221 -18.44 8.47 -11.91
CA ARG A 221 -17.96 9.38 -12.98
C ARG A 221 -17.17 8.64 -14.09
N GLY A 222 -17.59 7.41 -14.42
CA GLY A 222 -16.91 6.57 -15.41
C GLY A 222 -15.62 5.88 -14.91
N VAL A 223 -15.28 6.03 -13.63
CA VAL A 223 -14.14 5.34 -12.99
C VAL A 223 -14.67 4.14 -12.18
N PRO A 224 -14.27 2.90 -12.53
CA PRO A 224 -14.54 1.74 -11.69
C PRO A 224 -13.82 1.88 -10.34
N VAL A 225 -14.56 1.67 -9.25
CA VAL A 225 -14.04 1.69 -7.88
C VAL A 225 -14.44 0.41 -7.14
N LYS A 226 -13.51 -0.12 -6.36
CA LYS A 226 -13.70 -1.37 -5.61
C LYS A 226 -12.74 -1.43 -4.42
N VAL A 227 -13.19 -2.00 -3.32
CA VAL A 227 -12.34 -2.26 -2.16
C VAL A 227 -11.54 -3.53 -2.39
N VAL A 228 -10.23 -3.48 -2.16
CA VAL A 228 -9.30 -4.60 -2.27
C VAL A 228 -8.38 -4.67 -1.06
N GLU A 229 -7.94 -5.88 -0.71
CA GLU A 229 -6.87 -6.09 0.26
C GLU A 229 -5.51 -6.13 -0.45
N ILE A 230 -4.55 -5.34 0.07
CA ILE A 230 -3.16 -5.36 -0.38
C ILE A 230 -2.44 -6.52 0.32
N THR A 231 -2.62 -7.71 -0.23
CA THR A 231 -2.00 -8.98 0.19
C THR A 231 -0.72 -9.27 -0.60
N GLY A 232 0.12 -10.18 -0.10
CA GLY A 232 1.38 -10.59 -0.74
C GLY A 232 2.10 -11.70 0.02
N GLN A 233 3.08 -12.32 -0.61
CA GLN A 233 4.02 -13.26 0.00
C GLN A 233 5.32 -12.57 0.42
N ALA A 234 6.13 -13.25 1.23
CA ALA A 234 7.45 -12.74 1.58
C ALA A 234 8.27 -12.44 0.32
N GLY A 235 8.81 -11.23 0.23
CA GLY A 235 9.57 -10.75 -0.92
C GLY A 235 8.75 -9.97 -1.96
N ASP A 236 7.42 -9.99 -1.88
CA ASP A 236 6.58 -9.19 -2.75
C ASP A 236 6.68 -7.70 -2.40
N ILE A 237 6.49 -6.86 -3.41
CA ILE A 237 6.28 -5.41 -3.25
C ILE A 237 4.95 -5.02 -3.90
N VAL A 238 4.20 -4.13 -3.24
CA VAL A 238 3.12 -3.38 -3.88
C VAL A 238 3.40 -1.89 -3.81
N VAL A 239 3.35 -1.23 -4.96
CA VAL A 239 3.42 0.23 -5.09
C VAL A 239 2.00 0.78 -5.21
N MET A 240 1.65 1.75 -4.37
CA MET A 240 0.33 2.37 -4.33
C MET A 240 0.45 3.87 -4.61
N HIS A 241 -0.40 4.40 -5.47
CA HIS A 241 -0.53 5.82 -5.68
C HIS A 241 -1.00 6.52 -4.38
N SER A 242 -0.31 7.58 -3.94
CA SER A 242 -0.56 8.26 -2.65
C SER A 242 -1.99 8.84 -2.47
N SER A 243 -2.69 9.10 -3.58
CA SER A 243 -4.11 9.49 -3.62
C SER A 243 -5.11 8.33 -3.65
N VAL A 244 -4.68 7.08 -3.50
CA VAL A 244 -5.61 5.96 -3.29
C VAL A 244 -6.14 6.03 -1.86
N LEU A 245 -7.47 6.01 -1.72
CA LEU A 245 -8.14 5.94 -0.43
C LEU A 245 -7.86 4.57 0.20
N HIS A 246 -7.33 4.55 1.41
CA HIS A 246 -6.95 3.31 2.08
C HIS A 246 -7.07 3.40 3.60
N THR A 247 -7.00 2.25 4.27
CA THR A 247 -7.15 2.10 5.72
C THR A 247 -6.52 0.80 6.20
N PRO A 248 -6.01 0.69 7.43
CA PRO A 248 -5.67 -0.61 8.02
C PRO A 248 -6.94 -1.46 8.26
N SER A 249 -6.84 -2.79 8.14
CA SER A 249 -7.89 -3.71 8.58
C SER A 249 -7.52 -4.44 9.86
N LEU A 250 -8.51 -5.09 10.47
CA LEU A 250 -8.26 -6.10 11.50
C LEU A 250 -7.48 -7.28 10.90
N ASN A 251 -6.60 -7.85 11.72
CA ASN A 251 -5.98 -9.13 11.45
C ASN A 251 -6.81 -10.24 12.11
N CYS A 252 -7.62 -10.94 11.33
CA CYS A 252 -8.46 -12.05 11.81
C CYS A 252 -7.84 -13.42 11.51
N CYS A 253 -6.62 -13.45 10.98
CA CYS A 253 -5.88 -14.69 10.70
C CYS A 253 -4.98 -15.07 11.88
N GLY A 254 -4.42 -16.30 11.86
CA GLY A 254 -3.58 -16.81 12.95
C GLY A 254 -2.12 -16.34 12.94
N LYS A 255 -1.70 -15.50 11.99
CA LYS A 255 -0.32 -15.04 11.83
C LYS A 255 -0.24 -13.52 11.87
N PRO A 256 0.84 -12.92 12.40
CA PRO A 256 1.02 -11.48 12.35
C PRO A 256 1.19 -10.99 10.92
N ARG A 257 0.63 -9.82 10.62
CA ARG A 257 1.05 -9.05 9.45
C ARG A 257 2.43 -8.46 9.72
N ILE A 258 3.39 -8.73 8.84
CA ILE A 258 4.72 -8.11 8.87
C ILE A 258 5.02 -7.49 7.51
N VAL A 259 4.79 -6.18 7.41
CA VAL A 259 5.00 -5.39 6.19
C VAL A 259 5.87 -4.18 6.53
N VAL A 260 6.67 -3.71 5.57
CA VAL A 260 7.42 -2.47 5.70
C VAL A 260 6.93 -1.46 4.68
N ARG A 261 6.59 -0.25 5.14
CA ARG A 261 6.03 0.82 4.32
C ARG A 261 7.05 1.93 4.08
N GLN A 262 7.15 2.42 2.84
CA GLN A 262 8.01 3.55 2.48
C GLN A 262 7.26 4.54 1.58
N SER A 263 7.30 5.83 1.89
CA SER A 263 6.91 6.88 0.94
C SER A 263 8.07 7.17 -0.01
N VAL A 264 7.82 7.24 -1.31
CA VAL A 264 8.77 7.71 -2.32
C VAL A 264 8.18 8.91 -3.03
N ILE A 265 8.90 10.03 -3.00
CA ILE A 265 8.44 11.31 -3.54
C ILE A 265 9.21 11.67 -4.81
N ARG A 266 8.55 12.39 -5.72
CA ARG A 266 9.18 12.98 -6.90
C ARG A 266 10.28 13.95 -6.46
N ALA A 267 11.44 13.86 -7.11
CA ALA A 267 12.53 14.79 -6.90
C ALA A 267 12.10 16.20 -7.32
N LYS A 268 12.46 17.20 -6.52
CA LYS A 268 12.30 18.59 -6.92
C LYS A 268 13.16 18.86 -8.14
N THR A 269 12.56 19.37 -9.21
CA THR A 269 13.30 19.89 -10.36
C THR A 269 14.25 20.96 -9.83
N ARG A 270 15.55 20.78 -10.09
CA ARG A 270 16.56 21.81 -9.81
C ARG A 270 16.38 22.99 -10.76
#